data_AF-A0A3B1B644-F1
#
_entry.id   AF-A0A3B1B644-F1
#
_cell.length_a   1.000
_cell.length_b   1.000
_cell.length_c   1.000
_cell.angle_alpha   90.00
_cell.angle_beta   90.00
_cell.angle_gamma   90.00
#
_symmetry.space_group_name_H-M   'P 1'
#
loop_
_entity.id
_entity.type
_entity.pdbx_description
1 polymer ?
#
loop_
_entity_poly.entity_id
_entity_poly.type
_entity_poly.pdbx_seq_one_letter_code
_entity_poly.pdbx_strand_id
1 'polypeptide(L)'
;MIKNSQPWLFGTVLTGCAVFIFEGRIILLTALMLFLPLLDRNGLLPEFIFTRIKLLLWGLCLLSASGIILFNPAMLGMALATLILTALPEEWFFRGYFMSRLEQSGFNSLYANLGTSILFALLHLPTQGLFGLGVFFPSLFFGWVYQRSRDLVLVILLHALSNIFFFAYIKNAIKLPAAFQ
;
A
#
# COMPACT_ATOMS: atom_id res chain seq x y z
N MET A 1 10.59 -30.96 -5.93
CA MET A 1 10.64 -29.96 -7.02
C MET A 1 9.23 -29.49 -7.32
N ILE A 2 8.75 -28.41 -6.69
CA ILE A 2 7.57 -27.66 -7.15
C ILE A 2 8.03 -26.20 -7.19
N LYS A 3 8.63 -25.83 -8.31
CA LYS A 3 9.25 -24.52 -8.56
C LYS A 3 8.43 -23.86 -9.65
N ASN A 4 7.21 -23.39 -9.36
CA ASN A 4 6.43 -22.65 -10.36
C ASN A 4 5.19 -21.89 -9.85
N SER A 5 5.21 -21.21 -8.70
CA SER A 5 4.33 -20.02 -8.61
C SER A 5 5.06 -18.87 -9.27
N GLN A 6 4.63 -18.54 -10.50
CA GLN A 6 5.13 -17.43 -11.30
C GLN A 6 4.52 -16.13 -10.72
N PRO A 7 5.24 -15.37 -9.88
CA PRO A 7 4.65 -14.26 -9.12
C PRO A 7 4.12 -13.15 -10.03
N TRP A 8 4.69 -13.06 -11.23
CA TRP A 8 4.23 -12.13 -12.26
C TRP A 8 2.78 -12.38 -12.64
N LEU A 9 2.28 -13.63 -12.65
CA LEU A 9 0.91 -13.93 -13.09
C LEU A 9 -0.14 -13.17 -12.25
N PHE A 10 0.07 -13.12 -10.94
CA PHE A 10 -0.80 -12.39 -10.02
C PHE A 10 -0.63 -10.87 -10.15
N GLY A 11 0.60 -10.40 -10.36
CA GLY A 11 0.87 -8.99 -10.68
C GLY A 11 0.19 -8.57 -11.99
N THR A 12 0.18 -9.43 -13.02
CA THR A 12 -0.45 -9.16 -14.31
C THR A 12 -1.97 -9.12 -14.20
N VAL A 13 -2.58 -10.03 -13.43
CA VAL A 13 -4.04 -10.02 -13.16
C VAL A 13 -4.44 -8.72 -12.46
N LEU A 14 -3.72 -8.33 -11.41
CA LEU A 14 -4.00 -7.08 -10.70
C LEU A 14 -3.82 -5.87 -11.61
N THR A 15 -2.72 -5.83 -12.39
CA THR A 15 -2.42 -4.75 -13.33
C THR A 15 -3.49 -4.62 -14.41
N GLY A 16 -3.95 -5.74 -14.97
CA GLY A 16 -5.03 -5.76 -15.96
C GLY A 16 -6.31 -5.14 -15.40
N CYS A 17 -6.76 -5.56 -14.21
CA CYS A 17 -7.94 -4.99 -13.56
C CYS A 17 -7.76 -3.51 -13.17
N ALA A 18 -6.54 -3.09 -12.89
CA ALA A 18 -6.24 -1.72 -12.47
C ALA A 18 -6.23 -0.73 -13.63
N VAL A 19 -5.86 -1.13 -14.85
CA VAL A 19 -5.79 -0.23 -16.01
C VAL A 19 -7.16 0.11 -16.60
N PHE A 20 -8.11 -0.83 -16.60
CA PHE A 20 -9.45 -0.59 -17.15
C PHE A 20 -10.38 0.03 -16.10
N ILE A 21 -11.20 1.00 -16.52
CA ILE A 21 -12.20 1.67 -15.68
C ILE A 21 -13.58 1.05 -15.97
N PHE A 22 -14.20 0.45 -14.96
CA PHE A 22 -15.53 -0.19 -15.05
C PHE A 22 -16.22 -0.20 -13.67
N GLU A 23 -17.53 -0.45 -13.64
CA GLU A 23 -18.30 -0.53 -12.41
C GLU A 23 -17.83 -1.69 -11.51
N GLY A 24 -17.67 -1.45 -10.21
CA GLY A 24 -17.19 -2.46 -9.27
C GLY A 24 -15.68 -2.71 -9.28
N ARG A 25 -14.90 -1.99 -10.12
CA ARG A 25 -13.43 -2.09 -10.18
C ARG A 25 -12.76 -1.99 -8.81
N ILE A 26 -13.17 -1.04 -7.97
CA ILE A 26 -12.56 -0.84 -6.65
C ILE A 26 -12.75 -2.08 -5.78
N ILE A 27 -13.97 -2.62 -5.73
CA ILE A 27 -14.29 -3.84 -4.97
C ILE A 27 -13.45 -5.02 -5.49
N LEU A 28 -13.35 -5.17 -6.81
CA LEU A 28 -12.55 -6.23 -7.42
C LEU A 28 -11.07 -6.08 -7.06
N LEU A 29 -10.49 -4.88 -7.18
CA LEU A 29 -9.08 -4.65 -6.86
C LEU A 29 -8.79 -4.88 -5.39
N THR A 30 -9.63 -4.39 -4.48
CA THR A 30 -9.50 -4.64 -3.04
C THR A 30 -9.58 -6.14 -2.74
N ALA A 31 -10.54 -6.84 -3.33
CA ALA A 31 -10.68 -8.29 -3.17
C ALA A 31 -9.46 -9.04 -3.71
N LEU A 32 -8.98 -8.70 -4.92
CA LEU A 32 -7.77 -9.30 -5.49
C LEU A 32 -6.57 -9.04 -4.60
N MET A 33 -6.36 -7.82 -4.13
CA MET A 33 -5.24 -7.51 -3.25
C MET A 33 -5.27 -8.34 -1.96
N LEU A 34 -6.44 -8.52 -1.35
CA LEU A 34 -6.59 -9.28 -0.10
C LEU A 34 -6.45 -10.80 -0.32
N PHE A 35 -7.16 -11.34 -1.31
CA PHE A 35 -7.35 -12.79 -1.43
C PHE A 35 -6.38 -13.46 -2.41
N LEU A 36 -5.85 -12.75 -3.41
CA LEU A 36 -4.92 -13.33 -4.38
C LEU A 36 -3.62 -13.84 -3.70
N PRO A 37 -3.02 -13.12 -2.72
CA PRO A 37 -1.89 -13.65 -1.97
C PRO A 37 -2.16 -14.97 -1.23
N LEU A 38 -3.40 -15.19 -0.77
CA LEU A 38 -3.78 -16.40 -0.03
C LEU A 38 -3.85 -17.65 -0.92
N LEU A 39 -3.89 -17.46 -2.24
CA LEU A 39 -3.89 -18.56 -3.21
C LEU A 39 -2.46 -19.05 -3.53
N ASP A 40 -1.41 -18.27 -3.24
CA ASP A 40 -0.03 -18.70 -3.45
C ASP A 40 0.43 -19.61 -2.30
N ARG A 41 0.44 -20.92 -2.55
CA ARG A 41 0.90 -21.93 -1.59
C ARG A 41 2.39 -21.82 -1.23
N ASN A 42 3.18 -21.09 -2.01
CA ASN A 42 4.59 -20.84 -1.74
C ASN A 42 4.83 -19.45 -1.14
N GLY A 43 3.76 -18.68 -0.87
CA GLY A 43 3.84 -17.36 -0.28
C GLY A 43 4.31 -17.44 1.17
N LEU A 44 5.30 -16.63 1.55
CA LEU A 44 5.58 -16.37 2.95
C LEU A 44 4.54 -15.35 3.42
N LEU A 45 3.66 -15.78 4.33
CA LEU A 45 2.80 -14.84 5.03
C LEU A 45 3.66 -14.01 5.99
N PRO A 46 3.39 -12.70 6.13
CA PRO A 46 4.09 -11.88 7.11
C PRO A 46 3.92 -12.44 8.52
N GLU A 47 5.02 -12.54 9.27
CA GLU A 47 4.97 -12.96 10.67
C GLU A 47 4.56 -11.79 11.57
N PHE A 48 3.57 -12.02 12.43
CA PHE A 48 3.12 -11.03 13.41
C PHE A 48 3.87 -11.24 14.73
N ILE A 49 5.03 -10.61 14.85
CA ILE A 49 5.85 -10.64 16.07
C ILE A 49 5.63 -9.36 16.86
N PHE A 50 5.14 -9.49 18.10
CA PHE A 50 4.95 -8.38 19.03
C PHE A 50 6.25 -8.11 19.80
N THR A 51 6.80 -6.91 19.63
CA THR A 51 7.94 -6.43 20.43
C THR A 51 7.61 -5.06 21.00
N ARG A 52 8.27 -4.67 22.09
CA ARG A 52 8.07 -3.35 22.71
C ARG A 52 8.32 -2.20 21.73
N ILE A 53 9.35 -2.32 20.90
CA ILE A 53 9.70 -1.31 19.89
C ILE A 53 8.57 -1.20 18.85
N LYS A 54 8.07 -2.32 18.31
CA LYS A 54 6.96 -2.31 17.36
C LYS A 54 5.71 -1.67 17.94
N LEU A 55 5.34 -2.04 19.17
CA LEU A 55 4.20 -1.45 19.87
C LEU A 55 4.34 0.06 20.06
N LEU A 56 5.53 0.55 20.39
CA LEU A 56 5.80 1.99 20.51
C LEU A 56 5.64 2.71 19.16
N LEU A 57 6.16 2.13 18.08
CA LEU A 57 6.04 2.70 16.73
C LEU A 57 4.58 2.72 16.26
N TRP A 58 3.83 1.65 16.51
CA TRP A 58 2.39 1.60 16.20
C TRP A 58 1.63 2.65 17.02
N GLY A 59 1.90 2.72 18.32
CA GLY A 59 1.33 3.71 19.22
C GLY A 59 1.61 5.14 18.76
N LEU A 60 2.83 5.43 18.31
CA LEU A 60 3.19 6.74 17.77
C LEU A 60 2.41 7.09 16.49
N CYS A 61 2.26 6.13 15.57
CA CYS A 61 1.47 6.33 14.35
C CYS A 61 -0.01 6.61 14.69
N LEU A 62 -0.58 5.80 15.59
CA LEU A 62 -1.97 5.94 16.04
C LEU A 62 -2.18 7.28 16.76
N LEU A 63 -1.29 7.65 17.69
CA LEU A 63 -1.36 8.92 18.41
C LEU A 63 -1.29 10.11 17.45
N SER A 64 -0.42 10.05 16.44
CA SER A 64 -0.29 11.09 15.42
C SER A 64 -1.57 11.21 14.58
N ALA A 65 -2.12 10.07 14.13
CA ALA A 65 -3.38 10.04 13.37
C ALA A 65 -4.54 10.58 14.21
N SER A 66 -4.66 10.14 15.47
CA SER A 66 -5.66 10.62 16.42
C SER A 66 -5.54 12.12 16.66
N GLY A 67 -4.31 12.64 16.81
CA GLY A 67 -4.07 14.08 16.92
C GLY A 67 -4.62 14.86 15.74
N ILE A 68 -4.30 14.44 14.50
CA ILE A 68 -4.82 15.10 13.28
C ILE A 68 -6.35 15.05 13.23
N ILE A 69 -6.95 13.90 13.56
CA ILE A 69 -8.41 13.71 13.55
C ILE A 69 -9.10 14.55 14.63
N LEU A 70 -8.50 14.72 15.81
CA LEU A 70 -9.05 15.57 16.86
C LEU A 70 -9.20 17.03 16.42
N PHE A 71 -8.23 17.55 15.65
CA PHE A 71 -8.32 18.89 15.06
C PHE A 71 -9.15 18.95 13.77
N ASN A 72 -9.49 17.81 13.17
CA ASN A 72 -10.24 17.70 11.92
C ASN A 72 -11.28 16.56 12.00
N PRO A 73 -12.29 16.65 12.89
CA PRO A 73 -13.16 15.50 13.22
C PRO A 73 -13.97 14.96 12.04
N ALA A 74 -14.28 15.80 11.05
CA ALA A 74 -14.93 15.39 9.81
C ALA A 74 -14.14 14.34 9.01
N MET A 75 -12.84 14.19 9.27
CA MET A 75 -11.97 13.24 8.57
C MET A 75 -12.06 11.80 9.10
N LEU A 76 -12.75 11.55 10.21
CA LEU A 76 -12.78 10.21 10.82
C LEU A 76 -13.24 9.11 9.84
N GLY A 77 -14.30 9.37 9.08
CA GLY A 77 -14.79 8.42 8.07
C GLY A 77 -13.76 8.12 6.98
N MET A 78 -13.08 9.16 6.47
CA MET A 78 -12.02 9.00 5.49
C MET A 78 -10.81 8.28 6.07
N ALA A 79 -10.43 8.56 7.32
CA ALA A 79 -9.33 7.91 8.02
C ALA A 79 -9.56 6.40 8.17
N LEU A 80 -10.78 5.99 8.54
CA LEU A 80 -11.16 4.58 8.62
C LEU A 80 -11.20 3.92 7.23
N ALA A 81 -11.79 4.60 6.25
CA ALA A 81 -11.84 4.11 4.87
C ALA A 81 -10.45 3.91 4.29
N THR A 82 -9.54 4.89 4.41
CA THR A 82 -8.18 4.75 3.90
C THR A 82 -7.39 3.67 4.64
N LEU A 83 -7.64 3.42 5.92
CA LEU A 83 -6.98 2.36 6.65
C LEU A 83 -7.42 0.98 6.12
N ILE A 84 -8.73 0.75 6.01
CA ILE A 84 -9.31 -0.57 5.75
C ILE A 84 -9.36 -0.89 4.25
N LEU A 85 -9.70 0.08 3.40
CA LEU A 85 -9.97 -0.13 1.98
C LEU A 85 -8.78 0.20 1.08
N THR A 86 -7.78 0.93 1.59
CA THR A 86 -6.61 1.37 0.81
C THR A 86 -5.32 0.82 1.41
N ALA A 87 -4.88 1.33 2.56
CA ALA A 87 -3.59 1.01 3.15
C ALA A 87 -3.43 -0.48 3.47
N LEU A 88 -4.43 -1.11 4.10
CA LEU A 88 -4.36 -2.53 4.43
C LEU A 88 -4.27 -3.41 3.17
N PRO A 89 -5.20 -3.35 2.20
CA PRO A 89 -5.11 -4.15 0.98
C PRO A 89 -3.83 -3.90 0.18
N GLU A 90 -3.45 -2.64 0.01
CA GLU A 90 -2.29 -2.27 -0.80
C GLU A 90 -0.98 -2.70 -0.16
N GLU A 91 -0.77 -2.46 1.13
CA GLU A 91 0.47 -2.90 1.79
C GLU A 91 0.53 -4.43 1.89
N TRP A 92 -0.59 -5.09 2.17
CA TRP A 92 -0.70 -6.55 2.17
C TRP A 92 -0.25 -7.13 0.83
N PHE A 93 -0.79 -6.61 -0.28
CA PHE A 93 -0.45 -7.10 -1.61
C PHE A 93 0.95 -6.68 -2.05
N PHE A 94 1.28 -5.38 -2.04
CA PHE A 94 2.52 -4.90 -2.64
C PHE A 94 3.75 -5.24 -1.79
N ARG A 95 3.66 -5.15 -0.46
CA ARG A 95 4.83 -5.33 0.43
C ARG A 95 4.84 -6.73 1.00
N GLY A 96 3.74 -7.12 1.63
CA GLY A 96 3.56 -8.44 2.21
C GLY A 96 3.83 -9.53 1.18
N TYR A 97 3.21 -9.40 0.00
CA TYR A 97 3.23 -10.42 -1.03
C TYR A 97 4.17 -10.14 -2.22
N PHE A 98 3.83 -9.20 -3.10
CA PHE A 98 4.48 -9.00 -4.40
C PHE A 98 5.98 -8.73 -4.28
N MET A 99 6.39 -7.75 -3.46
CA MET A 99 7.80 -7.44 -3.23
C MET A 99 8.54 -8.63 -2.62
N SER A 100 7.96 -9.29 -1.61
CA SER A 100 8.54 -10.50 -0.99
C SER A 100 8.75 -11.62 -2.02
N ARG A 101 7.83 -11.79 -2.98
CA ARG A 101 7.97 -12.79 -4.04
C ARG A 101 9.03 -12.41 -5.07
N LEU A 102 9.21 -11.13 -5.37
CA LEU A 102 10.33 -10.66 -6.19
C LEU A 102 11.67 -11.00 -5.51
N GLU A 103 11.80 -10.72 -4.20
CA GLU A 103 12.99 -11.08 -3.42
C GLU A 103 13.26 -12.59 -3.47
N GLN A 104 12.23 -13.42 -3.26
CA GLN A 104 12.33 -14.89 -3.33
C GLN A 104 12.65 -15.41 -4.74
N SER A 105 12.31 -14.66 -5.78
CA SER A 105 12.63 -15.01 -7.17
C SER A 105 14.08 -14.67 -7.55
N GLY A 106 14.86 -14.10 -6.63
CA GLY A 106 16.28 -13.80 -6.82
C GLY A 106 16.59 -12.33 -7.06
N PHE A 107 15.59 -11.43 -7.04
CA PHE A 107 15.86 -9.99 -7.06
C PHE A 107 16.45 -9.57 -5.72
N ASN A 108 17.48 -8.71 -5.73
CA ASN A 108 17.93 -8.10 -4.49
C ASN A 108 16.85 -7.15 -3.93
N SER A 109 16.92 -6.86 -2.63
CA SER A 109 15.94 -6.03 -1.94
C SER A 109 15.77 -4.64 -2.58
N LEU A 110 16.85 -4.02 -3.04
CA LEU A 110 16.77 -2.69 -3.68
C LEU A 110 15.90 -2.74 -4.95
N TYR A 111 16.18 -3.69 -5.84
CA TYR A 111 15.43 -3.82 -7.10
C TYR A 111 14.00 -4.31 -6.89
N ALA A 112 13.76 -5.18 -5.91
CA ALA A 112 12.40 -5.60 -5.54
C ALA A 112 11.55 -4.41 -5.09
N ASN A 113 12.12 -3.52 -4.25
CA ASN A 113 11.42 -2.32 -3.80
C ASN A 113 11.22 -1.31 -4.95
N LEU A 114 12.27 -1.00 -5.71
CA LEU A 114 12.17 -0.10 -6.87
C LEU A 114 11.11 -0.58 -7.87
N GLY A 115 11.14 -1.85 -8.26
CA GLY A 115 10.16 -2.42 -9.19
C GLY A 115 8.73 -2.36 -8.64
N THR A 116 8.56 -2.67 -7.34
CA THR A 116 7.27 -2.56 -6.66
C THR A 116 6.76 -1.13 -6.64
N SER A 117 7.59 -0.14 -6.29
CA SER A 117 7.20 1.27 -6.23
C SER A 117 6.91 1.88 -7.59
N ILE A 118 7.67 1.51 -8.63
CA ILE A 118 7.39 1.93 -10.01
C ILE A 118 6.02 1.38 -10.43
N LEU A 119 5.78 0.08 -10.26
CA LEU A 119 4.50 -0.51 -10.62
C LEU A 119 3.36 0.13 -9.84
N PHE A 120 3.51 0.28 -8.52
CA PHE A 120 2.52 0.93 -7.66
C PHE A 120 2.14 2.33 -8.17
N ALA A 121 3.13 3.17 -8.50
CA ALA A 121 2.89 4.50 -9.03
C ALA A 121 2.21 4.49 -10.42
N LEU A 122 2.60 3.58 -11.31
CA LEU A 122 1.98 3.45 -12.63
C LEU A 122 0.49 3.04 -12.53
N LEU A 123 0.14 2.20 -11.56
CA LEU A 123 -1.25 1.78 -11.33
C LEU A 123 -2.16 2.91 -10.81
N HIS A 124 -1.58 4.04 -10.37
CA HIS A 124 -2.32 5.24 -9.98
C HIS A 124 -2.62 6.18 -11.16
N LEU A 125 -1.94 6.03 -12.30
CA LEU A 125 -2.15 6.88 -13.48
C LEU A 125 -3.61 6.90 -13.99
N PRO A 126 -4.33 5.76 -14.12
CA PRO A 126 -5.67 5.77 -14.71
C PRO A 126 -6.69 6.59 -13.91
N THR A 127 -6.52 6.68 -12.59
CA THR A 127 -7.48 7.36 -11.69
C THR A 127 -6.99 8.72 -11.19
N GLN A 128 -5.67 8.95 -11.16
CA GLN A 128 -5.08 10.16 -10.57
C GLN A 128 -4.22 10.96 -11.56
N GLY A 129 -4.10 10.49 -12.81
CA GLY A 129 -3.25 11.13 -13.82
C GLY A 129 -1.79 11.22 -13.39
N LEU A 130 -1.05 12.20 -13.92
CA LEU A 130 0.37 12.41 -13.60
C LEU A 130 0.61 12.72 -12.12
N PHE A 131 -0.38 13.29 -11.42
CA PHE A 131 -0.28 13.52 -9.97
C PHE A 131 -0.10 12.22 -9.20
N GLY A 132 -0.75 11.14 -9.65
CA GLY A 132 -0.63 9.80 -9.08
C GLY A 132 0.81 9.26 -9.09
N LEU A 133 1.70 9.74 -9.97
CA LEU A 133 3.10 9.32 -9.96
C LEU A 133 3.85 9.75 -8.70
N GLY A 134 3.34 10.77 -7.99
CA GLY A 134 3.93 11.22 -6.72
C GLY A 134 3.94 10.14 -5.64
N VAL A 135 3.05 9.14 -5.72
CA VAL A 135 3.00 8.03 -4.76
C VAL A 135 4.22 7.09 -4.86
N PHE A 136 5.06 7.25 -5.89
CA PHE A 136 6.34 6.54 -6.01
C PHE A 136 7.22 6.71 -4.77
N PHE A 137 7.37 7.94 -4.28
CA PHE A 137 8.25 8.26 -3.15
C PHE A 137 7.78 7.67 -1.81
N PRO A 138 6.52 7.88 -1.36
CA PRO A 138 6.03 7.22 -0.15
C PRO A 138 6.06 5.70 -0.34
N SER A 139 5.78 5.19 -1.54
CA SER A 139 5.84 3.76 -1.80
C SER A 139 7.23 3.17 -1.56
N LEU A 140 8.26 3.85 -2.06
CA LEU A 140 9.67 3.46 -1.90
C LEU A 140 10.08 3.48 -0.42
N PHE A 141 9.64 4.50 0.32
CA PHE A 141 9.88 4.62 1.76
C PHE A 141 9.22 3.47 2.53
N PHE A 142 7.94 3.17 2.28
CA PHE A 142 7.24 2.07 2.96
C PHE A 142 7.89 0.72 2.65
N GLY A 143 8.31 0.48 1.40
CA GLY A 143 9.06 -0.72 1.04
C GLY A 143 10.38 -0.85 1.81
N TRP A 144 11.13 0.26 1.95
CA TRP A 144 12.36 0.27 2.74
C TRP A 144 12.11 -0.01 4.22
N VAL A 145 11.07 0.61 4.82
CA VAL A 145 10.67 0.33 6.20
C VAL A 145 10.34 -1.14 6.36
N TYR A 146 9.50 -1.71 5.48
CA TYR A 146 9.11 -3.12 5.55
C TYR A 146 10.30 -4.08 5.43
N GLN A 147 11.26 -3.80 4.54
CA GLN A 147 12.46 -4.64 4.39
C GLN A 147 13.32 -4.69 5.65
N ARG A 148 13.37 -3.59 6.42
CA ARG A 148 14.15 -3.48 7.66
C ARG A 148 13.40 -4.00 8.89
N SER A 149 12.11 -3.73 8.99
CA SER A 149 11.32 -4.06 10.18
C SER A 149 10.63 -5.42 10.09
N ARG A 150 10.38 -5.90 8.86
CA ARG A 150 9.47 -7.01 8.55
C ARG A 150 8.16 -6.88 9.33
N ASP A 151 7.65 -5.65 9.40
CA ASP A 151 6.44 -5.29 10.15
C ASP A 151 5.40 -4.71 9.21
N LEU A 152 4.43 -5.55 8.84
CA LEU A 152 3.37 -5.15 7.94
C LEU A 152 2.40 -4.15 8.60
N VAL A 153 2.12 -4.32 9.90
CA VAL A 153 1.21 -3.43 10.64
C VAL A 153 1.78 -2.02 10.65
N LEU A 154 3.09 -1.88 10.90
CA LEU A 154 3.76 -0.59 10.88
C LEU A 154 3.60 0.13 9.53
N VAL A 155 3.82 -0.56 8.41
CA VAL A 155 3.71 0.09 7.09
C VAL A 155 2.27 0.40 6.70
N ILE A 156 1.29 -0.42 7.11
CA ILE A 156 -0.14 -0.11 6.97
C ILE A 156 -0.48 1.19 7.72
N LEU A 157 -0.02 1.31 8.97
CA LEU A 157 -0.27 2.50 9.78
C LEU A 157 0.43 3.74 9.23
N LEU A 158 1.68 3.60 8.74
CA LEU A 158 2.41 4.71 8.11
C LEU A 158 1.72 5.17 6.81
N HIS A 159 1.24 4.24 6.00
CA HIS A 159 0.48 4.58 4.79
C HIS A 159 -0.83 5.30 5.15
N ALA A 160 -1.64 4.74 6.05
CA ALA A 160 -2.87 5.39 6.49
C ALA A 160 -2.61 6.80 7.07
N LEU A 161 -1.58 6.95 7.90
CA LEU A 161 -1.15 8.24 8.44
C LEU A 161 -0.73 9.22 7.34
N SER A 162 0.01 8.75 6.33
CA SER A 162 0.41 9.55 5.17
C SER A 162 -0.81 10.06 4.40
N ASN A 163 -1.83 9.22 4.18
CA ASN A 163 -3.06 9.64 3.50
C ASN A 163 -3.84 10.65 4.34
N ILE A 164 -3.98 10.40 5.65
CA ILE A 164 -4.63 11.34 6.58
C ILE A 164 -3.92 12.70 6.53
N PHE A 165 -2.59 12.71 6.61
CA PHE A 165 -1.81 13.95 6.52
C PHE A 165 -1.99 14.66 5.18
N PHE A 166 -1.95 13.91 4.07
CA PHE A 166 -2.14 14.45 2.74
C PHE A 166 -3.51 15.13 2.59
N PHE A 167 -4.60 14.47 2.98
CA PHE A 167 -5.94 15.03 2.88
C PHE A 167 -6.17 16.19 3.85
N ALA A 168 -5.58 16.16 5.04
CA ALA A 168 -5.72 17.23 6.03
C ALA A 168 -5.03 18.52 5.59
N TYR A 169 -3.80 18.41 5.07
CA TYR A 169 -2.90 19.57 4.95
C TYR A 169 -2.42 19.84 3.53
N ILE A 170 -2.30 18.82 2.68
CA ILE A 170 -1.70 18.97 1.35
C ILE A 170 -2.75 19.16 0.26
N LYS A 171 -3.84 18.37 0.27
CA LYS A 171 -4.86 18.37 -0.80
C LYS A 171 -5.35 19.79 -1.12
N ASN A 172 -5.60 20.60 -0.10
CA ASN A 172 -6.13 21.96 -0.26
C ASN A 172 -5.04 23.00 -0.59
N ALA A 173 -3.78 22.72 -0.26
CA ALA A 173 -2.65 23.60 -0.55
C ALA A 173 -2.19 23.49 -2.02
N ILE A 174 -2.41 22.34 -2.64
CA ILE A 174 -2.15 22.13 -4.05
C ILE A 174 -3.42 22.51 -4.83
N LYS A 175 -3.38 23.59 -5.62
CA LYS A 175 -4.43 23.89 -6.60
C LYS A 175 -4.45 22.79 -7.67
N LEU A 176 -5.13 21.70 -7.37
CA LEU A 176 -5.37 20.66 -8.35
C LEU A 176 -6.35 21.18 -9.41
N PRO A 177 -6.14 20.90 -10.71
CA PRO A 177 -7.11 21.19 -11.75
C PRO A 177 -8.48 20.60 -11.39
N ALA A 178 -9.58 21.27 -11.79
CA ALA A 178 -10.96 20.91 -11.41
C ALA A 178 -11.35 19.44 -11.69
N ALA A 179 -10.65 18.75 -12.59
CA ALA A 179 -10.84 17.32 -12.87
C ALA A 179 -10.39 16.38 -11.72
N PHE A 180 -9.76 16.91 -10.66
CA PHE A 180 -9.20 16.14 -9.54
C PHE A 180 -9.71 16.59 -8.16
N GLN A 181 -10.72 17.47 -8.10
CA GLN A 181 -11.34 17.94 -6.85
C GLN A 181 -12.37 16.94 -6.34
#